data_AF-A0A7W5NIA4-F1
#
_entry.id   AF-A0A7W5NIA4-F1
#
_cell.length_a   1.000
_cell.length_b   1.000
_cell.length_c   1.000
_cell.angle_alpha   90.00
_cell.angle_beta   90.00
_cell.angle_gamma   90.00
#
_symmetry.space_group_name_H-M   'P 1'
#
loop_
_entity.id
_entity.type
_entity.pdbx_description
1 polymer ?
#
loop_
_entity_poly.entity_id
_entity_poly.type
_entity_poly.pdbx_seq_one_letter_code
_entity_poly.pdbx_strand_id
1 'polypeptide(L)'
;MSSNNIAITDELVAEIADRMAEEGQPVSPVAIWSEVHTGSVVSVAASLRKWREARAPRPPQVVERPPLPETVTDTMRDALDRLWTSAQDEAERAVARRLSVMRQRVDDASSERDDALAELQNTVQELDTLQGQLDRVTTAYEAKVDVVAGLEEDIALAVQRTDAAEKRVQELADRVAALEAELETAMAELSAEREARAAAEANIAAAPQVSQEETVAQEPAAVEAIEGVEAVEAVEPIEAVEAVEGVESVDHEAQRAELEAAHSEAVARLESEVEAIRAALQAEQEAHAAQREEVNGAKAARDAAASELRNVQAQLAALADERDAGANEIARLSASLTQVQEHAAELAQSVAASQTKQSEEQSAAIHVDEEALEALKAQLALEAQTHAAALAEAHDNLKKWSDYANGLKQQLVQANEQMMLVHARGVGEASLSRRLAAELAELNPENELLRKESQQRVIVETMSAQLAQQGYHYDIATGAVTKLSTETASA
;
A
#
# COMPACT_ATOMS: atom_id res chain seq x y z
N MET A 1 -40.09 9.94 92.69
CA MET A 1 -41.18 10.70 92.02
C MET A 1 -42.12 9.70 91.40
N SER A 2 -43.44 9.92 91.48
CA SER A 2 -44.43 8.86 91.25
C SER A 2 -44.68 8.61 89.77
N SER A 3 -44.38 7.40 89.29
CA SER A 3 -44.87 6.90 88.02
C SER A 3 -46.35 6.55 88.16
N ASN A 4 -47.24 7.42 87.68
CA ASN A 4 -48.66 7.09 87.55
C ASN A 4 -48.81 5.98 86.51
N ASN A 5 -49.15 4.76 86.95
CA ASN A 5 -49.70 3.74 86.06
C ASN A 5 -51.12 4.16 85.66
N ILE A 6 -51.20 5.06 84.67
CA ILE A 6 -52.43 5.32 83.93
C ILE A 6 -52.71 4.05 83.13
N ALA A 7 -53.72 3.28 83.55
CA ALA A 7 -54.19 2.16 82.77
C ALA A 7 -54.81 2.69 81.47
N ILE A 8 -54.52 2.05 80.34
CA ILE A 8 -55.19 2.37 79.07
C ILE A 8 -56.69 2.12 79.27
N THR A 9 -57.49 3.16 79.11
CA THR A 9 -58.96 3.04 79.01
C THR A 9 -59.36 2.83 77.55
N ASP A 10 -60.45 2.10 77.31
CA ASP A 10 -60.94 1.89 75.95
C ASP A 10 -61.34 3.22 75.29
N GLU A 11 -61.82 4.18 76.10
CA GLU A 11 -62.18 5.54 75.66
C GLU A 11 -60.99 6.31 75.08
N LEU A 12 -59.79 6.23 75.66
CA LEU A 12 -58.62 6.97 75.18
C LEU A 12 -58.15 6.47 73.81
N VAL A 13 -58.25 5.15 73.59
CA VAL A 13 -57.96 4.54 72.29
C VAL A 13 -59.04 4.89 71.25
N ALA A 14 -60.30 5.01 71.68
CA ALA A 14 -61.40 5.45 70.82
C ALA A 14 -61.24 6.92 70.38
N GLU A 15 -60.97 7.85 71.31
CA GLU A 15 -60.81 9.28 71.01
C GLU A 15 -59.66 9.55 70.03
N ILE A 16 -58.54 8.85 70.19
CA ILE A 16 -57.40 8.95 69.26
C ILE A 16 -57.73 8.30 67.91
N ALA A 17 -58.43 7.16 67.89
CA ALA A 17 -58.89 6.53 66.65
C ALA A 17 -59.88 7.41 65.88
N ASP A 18 -60.77 8.11 66.59
CA ASP A 18 -61.70 9.09 66.04
C ASP A 18 -60.95 10.26 65.39
N ARG A 19 -60.00 10.89 66.12
CA ARG A 19 -59.14 11.97 65.59
C ARG A 19 -58.37 11.53 64.34
N MET A 20 -57.65 10.40 64.41
CA MET A 20 -56.86 9.90 63.27
C MET A 20 -57.74 9.66 62.04
N ALA A 21 -58.98 9.18 62.22
CA ALA A 21 -59.93 8.97 61.12
C ALA A 21 -60.45 10.28 60.53
N GLU A 22 -60.66 11.33 61.33
CA GLU A 22 -61.06 12.66 60.86
C GLU A 22 -59.93 13.38 60.11
N GLU A 23 -58.68 13.16 60.52
CA GLU A 23 -57.48 13.64 59.81
C GLU A 23 -57.14 12.82 58.55
N GLY A 24 -57.89 11.76 58.25
CA GLY A 24 -57.65 10.86 57.11
C GLY A 24 -56.42 9.95 57.25
N GLN A 25 -55.87 9.82 58.46
CA GLN A 25 -54.70 8.99 58.74
C GLN A 25 -55.05 7.50 58.91
N PRO A 26 -54.15 6.56 58.57
CA PRO A 26 -54.40 5.13 58.71
C PRO A 26 -54.43 4.70 60.19
N VAL A 27 -55.63 4.42 60.71
CA VAL A 27 -55.90 4.04 62.11
C VAL A 27 -55.35 2.63 62.44
N SER A 28 -54.05 2.57 62.74
CA SER A 28 -53.31 1.34 63.06
C SER A 28 -53.06 1.20 64.57
N PRO A 29 -53.08 -0.03 65.16
CA PRO A 29 -52.72 -0.23 66.57
C PRO A 29 -51.33 0.29 66.95
N VAL A 30 -50.39 0.30 66.00
CA VAL A 30 -49.04 0.84 66.20
C VAL A 30 -49.08 2.37 66.23
N ALA A 31 -49.86 3.00 65.35
CA ALA A 31 -49.95 4.46 65.25
C ALA A 31 -50.60 5.07 66.50
N ILE A 32 -51.69 4.47 67.01
CA ILE A 32 -52.29 4.91 68.28
C ILE A 32 -51.33 4.67 69.46
N TRP A 33 -50.60 3.55 69.48
CA TRP A 33 -49.61 3.31 70.53
C TRP A 33 -48.46 4.33 70.51
N SER A 34 -48.05 4.81 69.32
CA SER A 34 -47.08 5.91 69.17
C SER A 34 -47.63 7.31 69.49
N GLU A 35 -48.90 7.44 69.89
CA GLU A 35 -49.38 8.65 70.56
C GLU A 35 -49.55 8.42 72.07
N VAL A 36 -50.19 7.31 72.45
CA VAL A 36 -50.49 6.94 73.86
C VAL A 36 -49.24 6.65 74.70
N HIS A 37 -48.16 6.13 74.08
CA HIS A 37 -46.86 5.82 74.68
C HIS A 37 -46.87 4.98 75.97
N THR A 38 -48.00 4.37 76.33
CA THR A 38 -48.21 3.70 77.62
C THR A 38 -48.99 2.39 77.43
N GLY A 39 -48.67 1.41 78.28
CA GLY A 39 -49.21 0.05 78.21
C GLY A 39 -48.83 -0.74 76.94
N SER A 40 -49.52 -1.85 76.70
CA SER A 40 -49.17 -2.80 75.63
C SER A 40 -49.95 -2.56 74.34
N VAL A 41 -49.26 -2.66 73.20
CA VAL A 41 -49.85 -2.66 71.83
C VAL A 41 -50.99 -3.67 71.69
N VAL A 42 -50.92 -4.81 72.40
CA VAL A 42 -51.99 -5.84 72.38
C VAL A 42 -53.28 -5.34 73.00
N SER A 43 -53.19 -4.50 74.03
CA SER A 43 -54.36 -3.84 74.65
C SER A 43 -54.95 -2.79 73.71
N VAL A 44 -54.10 -1.94 73.12
CA VAL A 44 -54.53 -0.96 72.10
C VAL A 44 -55.21 -1.65 70.93
N ALA A 45 -54.66 -2.77 70.44
CA ALA A 45 -55.26 -3.56 69.36
C ALA A 45 -56.65 -4.13 69.73
N ALA A 46 -56.87 -4.50 70.99
CA ALA A 46 -58.17 -4.98 71.48
C ALA A 46 -59.19 -3.82 71.59
N SER A 47 -58.80 -2.68 72.15
CA SER A 47 -59.64 -1.49 72.24
C SER A 47 -60.01 -0.93 70.86
N LEU A 48 -59.04 -0.84 69.93
CA LEU A 48 -59.23 -0.43 68.53
C LEU A 48 -60.07 -1.45 67.74
N ARG A 49 -60.14 -2.71 68.19
CA ARG A 49 -61.10 -3.69 67.65
C ARG A 49 -62.53 -3.39 68.09
N LYS A 50 -62.77 -3.14 69.39
CA LYS A 50 -64.08 -2.70 69.91
C LYS A 50 -64.56 -1.41 69.25
N TRP A 51 -63.66 -0.43 69.09
CA TRP A 51 -63.96 0.82 68.39
C TRP A 51 -64.36 0.58 66.92
N ARG A 52 -63.63 -0.28 66.19
CA ARG A 52 -64.03 -0.68 64.83
C ARG A 52 -65.36 -1.43 64.80
N GLU A 53 -65.66 -2.27 65.78
CA GLU A 53 -66.95 -2.97 65.90
C GLU A 53 -68.10 -2.01 66.26
N ALA A 54 -67.83 -0.91 66.97
CA ALA A 54 -68.80 0.15 67.28
C ALA A 54 -69.02 1.15 66.12
N ARG A 55 -67.95 1.50 65.37
CA ARG A 55 -68.03 2.32 64.14
C ARG A 55 -68.43 1.53 62.90
N ALA A 56 -68.39 0.19 62.92
CA ALA A 56 -68.86 -0.63 61.82
C ALA A 56 -70.32 -0.25 61.50
N PRO A 57 -70.64 0.18 60.26
CA PRO A 57 -71.97 0.64 59.93
C PRO A 57 -72.95 -0.51 60.16
N ARG A 58 -73.80 -0.38 61.19
CA ARG A 58 -74.80 -1.38 61.56
C ARG A 58 -75.55 -1.77 60.29
N PRO A 59 -75.52 -3.05 59.86
CA PRO A 59 -75.96 -3.42 58.52
C PRO A 59 -77.39 -2.91 58.31
N PRO A 60 -77.67 -2.24 57.18
CA PRO A 60 -78.95 -1.57 56.98
C PRO A 60 -80.05 -2.61 57.17
N GLN A 61 -80.98 -2.33 58.08
CA GLN A 61 -82.07 -3.25 58.37
C GLN A 61 -82.80 -3.51 57.06
N VAL A 62 -82.75 -4.77 56.61
CA VAL A 62 -83.35 -5.19 55.34
C VAL A 62 -84.86 -5.08 55.53
N VAL A 63 -85.42 -3.94 55.10
CA VAL A 63 -86.84 -3.85 54.77
C VAL A 63 -87.05 -4.89 53.69
N GLU A 64 -87.78 -5.96 54.03
CA GLU A 64 -88.06 -7.07 53.12
C GLU A 64 -88.88 -6.54 51.94
N ARG A 65 -88.15 -6.12 50.89
CA ARG A 65 -88.72 -5.85 49.59
C ARG A 65 -89.32 -7.18 49.12
N PRO A 66 -90.60 -7.23 48.72
CA PRO A 66 -91.21 -8.49 48.29
C PRO A 66 -90.34 -9.09 47.18
N PRO A 67 -90.07 -10.41 47.22
CA PRO A 67 -89.13 -11.03 46.29
C PRO A 67 -89.56 -10.75 44.85
N LEU A 68 -88.58 -10.35 44.03
CA LEU A 68 -88.79 -10.25 42.59
C LEU A 68 -89.24 -11.62 42.07
N PRO A 69 -90.25 -11.70 41.18
CA PRO A 69 -90.67 -12.98 40.62
C PRO A 69 -89.49 -13.73 40.00
N GLU A 70 -89.40 -15.04 40.20
CA GLU A 70 -88.24 -15.86 39.82
C GLU A 70 -87.88 -15.72 38.33
N THR A 71 -88.89 -15.58 37.47
CA THR A 71 -88.74 -15.31 36.04
C THR A 71 -87.98 -14.01 35.73
N VAL A 72 -88.08 -12.99 36.60
CA VAL A 72 -87.33 -11.73 36.50
C VAL A 72 -85.89 -11.91 36.98
N THR A 73 -85.66 -12.65 38.07
CA THR A 73 -84.29 -12.92 38.54
C THR A 73 -83.52 -13.81 37.58
N ASP A 74 -84.17 -14.77 36.94
CA ASP A 74 -83.52 -15.67 35.98
C ASP A 74 -83.24 -14.95 34.65
N THR A 75 -84.18 -14.17 34.12
CA THR A 75 -83.90 -13.32 32.93
C THR A 75 -82.86 -12.23 33.20
N MET A 76 -82.74 -11.73 34.43
CA MET A 76 -81.64 -10.86 34.83
C MET A 76 -80.30 -11.60 34.92
N ARG A 77 -80.27 -12.86 35.40
CA ARG A 77 -79.05 -13.68 35.41
C ARG A 77 -78.59 -14.01 33.99
N ASP A 78 -79.49 -14.52 33.15
CA ASP A 78 -79.27 -14.74 31.71
C ASP A 78 -78.72 -13.50 30.99
N ALA A 79 -79.22 -12.31 31.34
CA ALA A 79 -78.74 -11.05 30.77
C ALA A 79 -77.35 -10.67 31.30
N LEU A 80 -77.07 -10.87 32.59
CA LEU A 80 -75.75 -10.64 33.20
C LEU A 80 -74.70 -11.60 32.63
N ASP A 81 -75.00 -12.89 32.49
CA ASP A 81 -74.07 -13.89 31.96
C ASP A 81 -73.72 -13.61 30.48
N ARG A 82 -74.72 -13.19 29.68
CA ARG A 82 -74.50 -12.73 28.29
C ARG A 82 -73.69 -11.44 28.21
N LEU A 83 -73.93 -10.48 29.10
CA LEU A 83 -73.15 -9.23 29.18
C LEU A 83 -71.72 -9.51 29.62
N TRP A 84 -71.52 -10.41 30.58
CA TRP A 84 -70.21 -10.85 31.05
C TRP A 84 -69.42 -11.54 29.93
N THR A 85 -70.01 -12.54 29.26
CA THR A 85 -69.36 -13.22 28.13
C THR A 85 -69.02 -12.25 27.00
N SER A 86 -69.95 -11.35 26.63
CA SER A 86 -69.70 -10.33 25.60
C SER A 86 -68.57 -9.35 25.99
N ALA A 87 -68.48 -8.97 27.27
CA ALA A 87 -67.42 -8.11 27.79
C ALA A 87 -66.07 -8.84 27.83
N GLN A 88 -66.05 -10.12 28.22
CA GLN A 88 -64.88 -10.98 28.16
C GLN A 88 -64.39 -11.15 26.72
N ASP A 89 -65.28 -11.52 25.79
CA ASP A 89 -64.96 -11.67 24.37
C ASP A 89 -64.35 -10.38 23.78
N GLU A 90 -64.87 -9.20 24.14
CA GLU A 90 -64.32 -7.92 23.66
C GLU A 90 -62.99 -7.56 24.34
N ALA A 91 -62.81 -7.90 25.62
CA ALA A 91 -61.54 -7.73 26.31
C ALA A 91 -60.45 -8.64 25.70
N GLU A 92 -60.75 -9.92 25.46
CA GLU A 92 -59.86 -10.86 24.77
C GLU A 92 -59.54 -10.38 23.35
N ARG A 93 -60.56 -9.94 22.58
CA ARG A 93 -60.35 -9.36 21.24
C ARG A 93 -59.55 -8.05 21.28
N ALA A 94 -59.67 -7.23 22.33
CA ALA A 94 -58.86 -6.03 22.52
C ALA A 94 -57.40 -6.35 22.85
N VAL A 95 -57.16 -7.32 23.73
CA VAL A 95 -55.81 -7.82 24.07
C VAL A 95 -55.16 -8.46 22.84
N ALA A 96 -55.88 -9.31 22.09
CA ALA A 96 -55.38 -9.91 20.86
C ALA A 96 -54.99 -8.86 19.80
N ARG A 97 -55.82 -7.83 19.59
CA ARG A 97 -55.48 -6.68 18.71
C ARG A 97 -54.21 -5.96 19.19
N ARG A 98 -54.09 -5.68 20.50
CA ARG A 98 -52.91 -5.01 21.08
C ARG A 98 -51.64 -5.86 20.95
N LEU A 99 -51.72 -7.17 21.20
CA LEU A 99 -50.61 -8.10 21.05
C LEU A 99 -50.19 -8.25 19.58
N SER A 100 -51.12 -8.28 18.63
CA SER A 100 -50.80 -8.34 17.19
C SER A 100 -50.03 -7.10 16.74
N VAL A 101 -50.46 -5.90 17.14
CA VAL A 101 -49.75 -4.65 16.81
C VAL A 101 -48.38 -4.58 17.50
N MET A 102 -48.25 -5.08 18.73
CA MET A 102 -46.95 -5.09 19.41
C MET A 102 -45.99 -6.12 18.83
N ARG A 103 -46.46 -7.29 18.38
CA ARG A 103 -45.63 -8.26 17.64
C ARG A 103 -45.11 -7.65 16.35
N GLN A 104 -46.01 -7.11 15.52
CA GLN A 104 -45.62 -6.43 14.28
C GLN A 104 -44.55 -5.36 14.53
N ARG A 105 -44.70 -4.49 15.54
CA ARG A 105 -43.69 -3.46 15.85
C ARG A 105 -42.34 -4.01 16.35
N VAL A 106 -42.30 -5.22 16.91
CA VAL A 106 -41.06 -5.92 17.27
C VAL A 106 -40.44 -6.58 16.03
N ASP A 107 -41.26 -7.16 15.17
CA ASP A 107 -40.84 -7.74 13.89
C ASP A 107 -40.24 -6.65 12.99
N ASP A 108 -40.96 -5.53 12.78
CA ASP A 108 -40.54 -4.34 12.03
C ASP A 108 -39.17 -3.82 12.53
N ALA A 109 -39.03 -3.58 13.84
CA ALA A 109 -37.80 -3.10 14.46
C ALA A 109 -36.65 -4.13 14.44
N SER A 110 -36.96 -5.42 14.31
CA SER A 110 -35.94 -6.45 14.11
C SER A 110 -35.39 -6.45 12.69
N SER A 111 -36.22 -6.21 11.67
CA SER A 111 -35.75 -5.96 10.29
C SER A 111 -34.92 -4.68 10.20
N GLU A 112 -35.36 -3.56 10.79
CA GLU A 112 -34.58 -2.31 10.79
C GLU A 112 -33.17 -2.49 11.40
N ARG A 113 -33.05 -3.31 12.47
CA ARG A 113 -31.76 -3.68 13.06
C ARG A 113 -30.92 -4.54 12.13
N ASP A 114 -31.51 -5.53 11.47
CA ASP A 114 -30.78 -6.51 10.66
C ASP A 114 -30.34 -5.93 9.30
N ASP A 115 -31.14 -5.03 8.71
CA ASP A 115 -30.73 -4.21 7.56
C ASP A 115 -29.57 -3.29 7.92
N ALA A 116 -29.63 -2.56 9.06
CA ALA A 116 -28.53 -1.72 9.53
C ALA A 116 -27.25 -2.51 9.87
N LEU A 117 -27.39 -3.76 10.32
CA LEU A 117 -26.26 -4.68 10.50
C LEU A 117 -25.66 -5.13 9.16
N ALA A 118 -26.47 -5.30 8.11
CA ALA A 118 -25.98 -5.61 6.77
C ALA A 118 -25.25 -4.43 6.13
N GLU A 119 -25.75 -3.19 6.28
CA GLU A 119 -25.05 -1.97 5.84
C GLU A 119 -23.69 -1.79 6.55
N LEU A 120 -23.64 -2.05 7.87
CA LEU A 120 -22.39 -2.01 8.63
C LEU A 120 -21.42 -3.12 8.19
N GLN A 121 -21.91 -4.33 7.88
CA GLN A 121 -21.06 -5.41 7.34
C GLN A 121 -20.54 -5.10 5.94
N ASN A 122 -21.29 -4.38 5.10
CA ASN A 122 -20.83 -3.95 3.78
C ASN A 122 -19.75 -2.87 3.88
N THR A 123 -19.98 -1.81 4.67
CA THR A 123 -19.01 -0.71 4.86
C THR A 123 -17.70 -1.18 5.52
N VAL A 124 -17.74 -2.18 6.41
CA VAL A 124 -16.52 -2.86 6.91
C VAL A 124 -15.76 -3.58 5.79
N GLN A 125 -16.45 -4.31 4.91
CA GLN A 125 -15.81 -4.97 3.75
C GLN A 125 -15.23 -3.95 2.77
N GLU A 126 -15.91 -2.83 2.53
CA GLU A 126 -15.42 -1.74 1.70
C GLU A 126 -14.12 -1.15 2.29
N LEU A 127 -14.06 -0.87 3.60
CA LEU A 127 -12.81 -0.47 4.26
C LEU A 127 -11.69 -1.51 4.16
N ASP A 128 -11.98 -2.81 4.34
CA ASP A 128 -10.98 -3.88 4.15
C ASP A 128 -10.42 -3.86 2.71
N THR A 129 -11.27 -3.61 1.70
CA THR A 129 -10.81 -3.50 0.30
C THR A 129 -10.02 -2.22 0.03
N LEU A 130 -10.38 -1.08 0.66
CA LEU A 130 -9.65 0.18 0.55
C LEU A 130 -8.30 0.11 1.24
N GLN A 131 -8.21 -0.50 2.42
CA GLN A 131 -6.92 -0.78 3.08
C GLN A 131 -6.06 -1.70 2.21
N GLY A 132 -6.62 -2.78 1.66
CA GLY A 132 -5.93 -3.64 0.71
C GLY A 132 -5.56 -2.99 -0.62
N GLN A 133 -6.12 -1.81 -0.96
CA GLN A 133 -5.64 -0.97 -2.05
C GLN A 133 -4.51 -0.04 -1.59
N LEU A 134 -4.66 0.62 -0.45
CA LEU A 134 -3.66 1.50 0.16
C LEU A 134 -2.32 0.76 0.32
N ASP A 135 -2.32 -0.44 0.89
CA ASP A 135 -1.12 -1.27 1.08
C ASP A 135 -0.39 -1.53 -0.26
N ARG A 136 -1.14 -1.88 -1.33
CA ARG A 136 -0.55 -2.13 -2.67
C ARG A 136 0.06 -0.87 -3.27
N VAL A 137 -0.61 0.28 -3.13
CA VAL A 137 -0.13 1.57 -3.64
C VAL A 137 1.08 2.04 -2.82
N THR A 138 1.15 1.72 -1.52
CA THR A 138 2.32 1.99 -0.66
C THR A 138 3.52 1.15 -1.09
N THR A 139 3.38 -0.17 -1.30
CA THR A 139 4.49 -1.00 -1.83
C THR A 139 4.91 -0.56 -3.24
N ALA A 140 3.97 -0.13 -4.08
CA ALA A 140 4.28 0.43 -5.40
C ALA A 140 5.04 1.77 -5.31
N TYR A 141 4.74 2.60 -4.30
CA TYR A 141 5.46 3.83 -4.01
C TYR A 141 6.90 3.53 -3.56
N GLU A 142 7.10 2.62 -2.60
CA GLU A 142 8.42 2.20 -2.11
C GLU A 142 9.30 1.69 -3.26
N ALA A 143 8.79 0.78 -4.08
CA ALA A 143 9.50 0.28 -5.26
C ALA A 143 9.84 1.38 -6.30
N LYS A 144 9.06 2.47 -6.36
CA LYS A 144 9.37 3.64 -7.22
C LYS A 144 10.41 4.57 -6.58
N VAL A 145 10.45 4.69 -5.25
CA VAL A 145 11.53 5.39 -4.53
C VAL A 145 12.87 4.69 -4.79
N ASP A 146 12.92 3.36 -4.67
CA ASP A 146 14.14 2.58 -4.91
C ASP A 146 14.65 2.72 -6.36
N VAL A 147 13.74 2.72 -7.34
CA VAL A 147 14.09 2.95 -8.76
C VAL A 147 14.62 4.37 -9.00
N VAL A 148 14.04 5.39 -8.36
CA VAL A 148 14.56 6.77 -8.46
C VAL A 148 15.94 6.88 -7.82
N ALA A 149 16.17 6.26 -6.67
CA ALA A 149 17.47 6.25 -6.00
C ALA A 149 18.56 5.57 -6.85
N GLY A 150 18.25 4.42 -7.47
CA GLY A 150 19.17 3.74 -8.40
C GLY A 150 19.49 4.59 -9.63
N LEU A 151 18.50 5.25 -10.22
CA LEU A 151 18.72 6.18 -11.34
C LEU A 151 19.57 7.40 -10.96
N GLU A 152 19.50 7.87 -9.71
CA GLU A 152 20.38 8.96 -9.24
C GLU A 152 21.82 8.50 -9.03
N GLU A 153 22.06 7.24 -8.62
CA GLU A 153 23.41 6.65 -8.60
C GLU A 153 23.96 6.44 -10.03
N ASP A 154 23.17 5.89 -10.95
CA ASP A 154 23.55 5.73 -12.36
C ASP A 154 23.90 7.07 -13.02
N ILE A 155 23.10 8.12 -12.80
CA ILE A 155 23.40 9.47 -13.29
C ILE A 155 24.71 10.01 -12.68
N ALA A 156 24.96 9.79 -11.38
CA ALA A 156 26.19 10.24 -10.74
C ALA A 156 27.43 9.51 -11.29
N LEU A 157 27.34 8.20 -11.55
CA LEU A 157 28.40 7.40 -12.18
C LEU A 157 28.62 7.81 -13.63
N ALA A 158 27.56 8.07 -14.40
CA ALA A 158 27.66 8.52 -15.78
C ALA A 158 28.27 9.93 -15.90
N VAL A 159 27.95 10.86 -14.98
CA VAL A 159 28.61 12.17 -14.90
C VAL A 159 30.10 12.03 -14.58
N GLN A 160 30.49 11.15 -13.64
CA GLN A 160 31.91 10.88 -13.37
C GLN A 160 32.65 10.31 -14.59
N ARG A 161 31.98 9.56 -15.47
CA ARG A 161 32.55 9.09 -16.75
C ARG A 161 32.74 10.24 -17.73
N THR A 162 31.75 11.12 -17.91
CA THR A 162 31.90 12.31 -18.78
C THR A 162 32.99 13.25 -18.29
N ASP A 163 33.08 13.50 -16.98
CA ASP A 163 34.12 14.34 -16.37
C ASP A 163 35.53 13.76 -16.56
N ALA A 164 35.65 12.43 -16.70
CA ALA A 164 36.91 11.74 -16.99
C ALA A 164 37.24 11.76 -18.50
N ALA A 165 36.24 11.61 -19.36
CA ALA A 165 36.41 11.71 -20.82
C ALA A 165 36.77 13.15 -21.25
N GLU A 166 36.11 14.17 -20.70
CA GLU A 166 36.39 15.58 -21.01
C GLU A 166 37.84 15.97 -20.64
N LYS A 167 38.40 15.41 -19.57
CA LYS A 167 39.83 15.57 -19.22
C LYS A 167 40.75 14.93 -20.24
N ARG A 168 40.45 13.70 -20.72
CA ARG A 168 41.25 13.08 -21.79
C ARG A 168 41.17 13.83 -23.11
N VAL A 169 39.99 14.36 -23.46
CA VAL A 169 39.83 15.21 -24.64
C VAL A 169 40.71 16.47 -24.52
N GLN A 170 40.80 17.08 -23.34
CA GLN A 170 41.72 18.20 -23.09
C GLN A 170 43.20 17.77 -23.17
N GLU A 171 43.59 16.70 -22.48
CA GLU A 171 44.97 16.16 -22.48
C GLU A 171 45.44 15.79 -23.90
N LEU A 172 44.55 15.23 -24.74
CA LEU A 172 44.83 14.94 -26.14
C LEU A 172 44.91 16.23 -26.98
N ALA A 173 44.02 17.20 -26.78
CA ALA A 173 44.05 18.48 -27.51
C ALA A 173 45.33 19.28 -27.18
N ASP A 174 45.73 19.33 -25.91
CA ASP A 174 46.98 19.97 -25.48
C ASP A 174 48.21 19.28 -26.10
N ARG A 175 48.18 17.95 -26.23
CA ARG A 175 49.25 17.19 -26.91
C ARG A 175 49.27 17.41 -28.42
N VAL A 176 48.11 17.53 -29.08
CA VAL A 176 48.04 17.89 -30.52
C VAL A 176 48.66 19.27 -30.73
N ALA A 177 48.27 20.27 -29.93
CA ALA A 177 48.81 21.63 -30.04
C ALA A 177 50.34 21.70 -29.82
N ALA A 178 50.89 20.88 -28.90
CA ALA A 178 52.32 20.77 -28.70
C ALA A 178 53.04 20.17 -29.93
N LEU A 179 52.56 19.04 -30.45
CA LEU A 179 53.16 18.37 -31.62
C LEU A 179 53.00 19.18 -32.92
N GLU A 180 51.92 19.94 -33.07
CA GLU A 180 51.72 20.87 -34.19
C GLU A 180 52.76 22.02 -34.15
N ALA A 181 53.10 22.53 -32.97
CA ALA A 181 54.14 23.55 -32.81
C ALA A 181 55.57 22.99 -33.01
N GLU A 182 55.84 21.76 -32.57
CA GLU A 182 57.10 21.06 -32.86
C GLU A 182 57.26 20.80 -34.37
N LEU A 183 56.19 20.40 -35.05
CA LEU A 183 56.14 20.20 -36.50
C LEU A 183 56.32 21.51 -37.28
N GLU A 184 55.65 22.60 -36.87
CA GLU A 184 55.85 23.94 -37.48
C GLU A 184 57.30 24.41 -37.32
N THR A 185 57.91 24.15 -36.16
CA THR A 185 59.33 24.46 -35.90
C THR A 185 60.25 23.64 -36.82
N ALA A 186 60.06 22.32 -36.91
CA ALA A 186 60.87 21.46 -37.76
C ALA A 186 60.73 21.78 -39.26
N MET A 187 59.52 22.15 -39.71
CA MET A 187 59.30 22.63 -41.08
C MET A 187 59.98 23.98 -41.34
N ALA A 188 59.97 24.90 -40.37
CA ALA A 188 60.68 26.17 -40.46
C ALA A 188 62.20 25.96 -40.52
N GLU A 189 62.77 25.10 -39.67
CA GLU A 189 64.19 24.74 -39.69
C GLU A 189 64.61 24.11 -41.03
N LEU A 190 63.85 23.14 -41.55
CA LEU A 190 64.10 22.54 -42.86
C LEU A 190 64.00 23.56 -44.01
N SER A 191 63.11 24.55 -43.91
CA SER A 191 63.02 25.64 -44.90
C SER A 191 64.22 26.58 -44.84
N ALA A 192 64.69 26.92 -43.62
CA ALA A 192 65.85 27.76 -43.41
C ALA A 192 67.16 27.07 -43.83
N GLU A 193 67.29 25.75 -43.60
CA GLU A 193 68.41 24.95 -44.11
C GLU A 193 68.44 24.96 -45.64
N ARG A 194 67.28 24.82 -46.30
CA ARG A 194 67.16 24.89 -47.76
C ARG A 194 67.45 26.28 -48.33
N GLU A 195 67.03 27.36 -47.68
CA GLU A 195 67.37 28.73 -48.09
C GLU A 195 68.88 29.02 -47.90
N ALA A 196 69.45 28.61 -46.77
CA ALA A 196 70.89 28.73 -46.51
C ALA A 196 71.72 27.90 -47.52
N ARG A 197 71.25 26.70 -47.85
CA ARG A 197 71.82 25.83 -48.90
C ARG A 197 71.77 26.51 -50.27
N ALA A 198 70.62 27.04 -50.69
CA ALA A 198 70.48 27.73 -51.97
C ALA A 198 71.38 28.98 -52.05
N ALA A 199 71.54 29.72 -50.95
CA ALA A 199 72.48 30.83 -50.86
C ALA A 199 73.96 30.37 -50.93
N ALA A 200 74.31 29.24 -50.32
CA ALA A 200 75.65 28.66 -50.40
C ALA A 200 75.98 28.15 -51.81
N GLU A 201 75.08 27.41 -52.44
CA GLU A 201 75.21 26.94 -53.83
C GLU A 201 75.31 28.14 -54.81
N ALA A 202 74.52 29.19 -54.61
CA ALA A 202 74.62 30.42 -55.39
C ALA A 202 75.96 31.16 -55.19
N ASN A 203 76.51 31.20 -53.98
CA ASN A 203 77.83 31.79 -53.72
C ASN A 203 78.97 30.96 -54.35
N ILE A 204 78.87 29.63 -54.35
CA ILE A 204 79.83 28.75 -55.03
C ILE A 204 79.75 28.94 -56.56
N ALA A 205 78.55 29.04 -57.12
CA ALA A 205 78.34 29.32 -58.55
C ALA A 205 78.72 30.76 -58.97
N ALA A 206 78.72 31.71 -58.03
CA ALA A 206 79.14 33.10 -58.24
C ALA A 206 80.65 33.32 -58.02
N ALA A 207 81.38 32.34 -57.45
CA ALA A 207 82.83 32.37 -57.42
C ALA A 207 83.36 32.34 -58.87
N PRO A 208 84.18 33.33 -59.29
CA PRO A 208 84.68 33.35 -60.66
C PRO A 208 85.58 32.15 -60.90
N GLN A 209 85.38 31.46 -62.03
CA GLN A 209 86.35 30.47 -62.52
C GLN A 209 87.64 31.21 -62.89
N VAL A 210 88.58 31.28 -61.95
CA VAL A 210 89.90 31.88 -62.15
C VAL A 210 90.66 31.01 -63.14
N SER A 211 90.68 31.45 -64.40
CA SER A 211 91.54 30.87 -65.41
C SER A 211 92.99 30.94 -64.94
N GLN A 212 93.74 29.85 -65.12
CA GLN A 212 95.18 29.82 -64.94
C GLN A 212 95.82 30.76 -65.96
N GLU A 213 96.25 31.96 -65.56
CA GLU A 213 97.21 32.74 -66.33
C GLU A 213 98.14 33.55 -65.42
N GLU A 214 99.40 33.59 -65.81
CA GLU A 214 100.58 33.94 -65.01
C GLU A 214 101.05 35.36 -65.34
N THR A 215 101.45 36.19 -64.34
CA THR A 215 102.66 37.05 -64.41
C THR A 215 102.93 37.94 -63.17
N VAL A 216 103.96 37.58 -62.42
CA VAL A 216 105.15 38.40 -62.07
C VAL A 216 105.02 39.93 -61.86
N ALA A 217 105.07 40.33 -60.57
CA ALA A 217 105.83 41.43 -59.95
C ALA A 217 105.75 42.91 -60.42
N GLN A 218 105.49 43.82 -59.45
CA GLN A 218 106.55 44.75 -58.99
C GLN A 218 106.35 45.29 -57.55
N GLU A 219 107.48 45.43 -56.85
CA GLU A 219 107.70 46.06 -55.53
C GLU A 219 107.99 47.59 -55.68
N PRO A 220 108.34 48.43 -54.65
CA PRO A 220 108.83 48.10 -53.28
C PRO A 220 108.34 48.95 -52.07
N ALA A 221 108.61 48.42 -50.86
CA ALA A 221 108.94 49.12 -49.59
C ALA A 221 107.89 50.05 -48.91
N ALA A 222 107.97 50.35 -47.59
CA ALA A 222 109.04 50.12 -46.61
C ALA A 222 108.55 49.99 -45.14
N VAL A 223 109.19 49.12 -44.34
CA VAL A 223 109.71 49.35 -42.95
C VAL A 223 108.67 49.70 -41.83
N GLU A 224 108.65 49.13 -40.61
CA GLU A 224 109.74 48.67 -39.70
C GLU A 224 109.25 47.64 -38.63
N ALA A 225 110.22 46.94 -37.96
CA ALA A 225 110.13 46.31 -36.61
C ALA A 225 109.11 45.16 -36.36
N ILE A 226 109.35 44.13 -35.51
CA ILE A 226 110.46 43.61 -34.66
C ILE A 226 110.14 42.09 -34.51
N GLU A 227 110.98 41.13 -34.95
CA GLU A 227 112.15 40.49 -34.28
C GLU A 227 111.80 39.36 -33.25
N GLY A 228 112.45 38.17 -33.37
CA GLY A 228 112.30 36.99 -32.47
C GLY A 228 111.53 35.79 -33.09
N VAL A 229 112.08 34.66 -33.60
CA VAL A 229 113.30 33.84 -33.34
C VAL A 229 113.18 33.06 -32.01
N GLU A 230 113.29 31.71 -31.89
CA GLU A 230 113.56 30.52 -32.74
C GLU A 230 112.87 29.26 -32.10
N ALA A 231 112.82 28.00 -32.55
CA ALA A 231 113.39 27.16 -33.65
C ALA A 231 112.37 26.02 -34.04
N VAL A 232 112.42 25.22 -35.13
CA VAL A 232 113.30 24.06 -35.54
C VAL A 232 113.37 22.93 -34.49
N GLU A 233 113.13 21.62 -34.70
CA GLU A 233 113.28 20.62 -35.79
C GLU A 233 112.03 19.67 -35.89
N ALA A 234 111.76 18.82 -36.91
CA ALA A 234 112.26 18.66 -38.29
C ALA A 234 111.24 17.87 -39.16
N VAL A 235 110.99 18.37 -40.38
CA VAL A 235 111.23 17.72 -41.69
C VAL A 235 111.26 16.18 -41.78
N GLU A 236 110.34 15.60 -42.56
CA GLU A 236 110.67 14.94 -43.85
C GLU A 236 109.45 14.93 -44.82
N PRO A 237 109.64 14.88 -46.16
CA PRO A 237 108.56 15.07 -47.14
C PRO A 237 108.11 13.77 -47.84
N ILE A 238 106.83 13.70 -48.23
CA ILE A 238 106.32 12.75 -49.24
C ILE A 238 105.40 13.51 -50.22
N GLU A 239 105.45 13.11 -51.49
CA GLU A 239 104.87 13.82 -52.64
C GLU A 239 103.37 13.47 -52.88
N ALA A 240 102.72 14.35 -53.66
CA ALA A 240 101.55 14.07 -54.51
C ALA A 240 100.24 13.56 -53.88
N VAL A 241 99.37 14.50 -53.47
CA VAL A 241 97.90 14.35 -53.62
C VAL A 241 97.25 15.67 -54.08
N GLU A 242 97.56 16.15 -55.29
CA GLU A 242 96.72 17.16 -55.97
C GLU A 242 95.42 16.51 -56.51
N ALA A 243 94.57 16.07 -55.57
CA ALA A 243 93.29 15.40 -55.87
C ALA A 243 92.25 15.48 -54.72
N VAL A 244 92.50 16.22 -53.64
CA VAL A 244 91.68 16.15 -52.41
C VAL A 244 90.42 17.03 -52.46
N GLU A 245 90.51 18.26 -52.98
CA GLU A 245 89.39 19.23 -52.98
C GLU A 245 88.14 18.73 -53.74
N GLY A 246 88.34 17.84 -54.72
CA GLY A 246 87.26 17.18 -55.47
C GLY A 246 86.65 15.93 -54.81
N VAL A 247 87.13 15.53 -53.63
CA VAL A 247 86.61 14.38 -52.86
C VAL A 247 85.92 14.86 -51.59
N GLU A 248 86.55 15.77 -50.84
CA GLU A 248 85.95 16.34 -49.61
C GLU A 248 84.62 17.07 -49.89
N SER A 249 84.49 17.70 -51.07
CA SER A 249 83.24 18.31 -51.53
C SER A 249 82.11 17.29 -51.75
N VAL A 250 82.43 16.10 -52.26
CA VAL A 250 81.46 15.02 -52.53
C VAL A 250 81.01 14.34 -51.24
N ASP A 251 81.93 14.07 -50.30
CA ASP A 251 81.59 13.52 -48.98
C ASP A 251 80.70 14.50 -48.18
N HIS A 252 80.92 15.82 -48.32
CA HIS A 252 80.04 16.83 -47.73
C HIS A 252 78.65 16.91 -48.40
N GLU A 253 78.53 16.71 -49.72
CA GLU A 253 77.22 16.60 -50.37
C GLU A 253 76.47 15.34 -49.94
N ALA A 254 77.17 14.20 -49.77
CA ALA A 254 76.58 12.97 -49.27
C ALA A 254 76.04 13.13 -47.84
N GLN A 255 76.84 13.69 -46.91
CA GLN A 255 76.41 13.95 -45.53
C GLN A 255 75.22 14.92 -45.45
N ARG A 256 75.15 15.93 -46.34
CA ARG A 256 73.99 16.83 -46.43
C ARG A 256 72.74 16.14 -46.95
N ALA A 257 72.88 15.23 -47.93
CA ALA A 257 71.76 14.43 -48.43
C ALA A 257 71.22 13.47 -47.35
N GLU A 258 72.11 12.89 -46.53
CA GLU A 258 71.71 12.08 -45.37
C GLU A 258 70.98 12.89 -44.29
N LEU A 259 71.44 14.13 -44.00
CA LEU A 259 70.78 15.04 -43.06
C LEU A 259 69.41 15.52 -43.58
N GLU A 260 69.31 15.95 -44.84
CA GLU A 260 68.02 16.38 -45.42
C GLU A 260 67.03 15.20 -45.48
N ALA A 261 67.51 13.99 -45.78
CA ALA A 261 66.70 12.77 -45.70
C ALA A 261 66.22 12.50 -44.26
N ALA A 262 67.10 12.59 -43.26
CA ALA A 262 66.76 12.37 -41.85
C ALA A 262 65.75 13.40 -41.33
N HIS A 263 65.89 14.69 -41.67
CA HIS A 263 64.90 15.71 -41.35
C HIS A 263 63.56 15.44 -42.06
N SER A 264 63.57 15.01 -43.32
CA SER A 264 62.34 14.67 -44.04
C SER A 264 61.62 13.46 -43.43
N GLU A 265 62.36 12.46 -42.92
CA GLU A 265 61.78 11.32 -42.20
C GLU A 265 61.23 11.74 -40.83
N ALA A 266 61.92 12.64 -40.13
CA ALA A 266 61.44 13.19 -38.85
C ALA A 266 60.12 13.96 -39.02
N VAL A 267 60.01 14.81 -40.05
CA VAL A 267 58.75 15.52 -40.38
C VAL A 267 57.65 14.52 -40.73
N ALA A 268 57.90 13.53 -41.60
CA ALA A 268 56.90 12.52 -41.97
C ALA A 268 56.42 11.68 -40.77
N ARG A 269 57.32 11.39 -39.81
CA ARG A 269 56.94 10.73 -38.54
C ARG A 269 56.05 11.63 -37.70
N LEU A 270 56.41 12.90 -37.50
CA LEU A 270 55.60 13.89 -36.75
C LEU A 270 54.22 14.09 -37.39
N GLU A 271 54.14 14.20 -38.72
CA GLU A 271 52.87 14.26 -39.47
C GLU A 271 51.98 13.05 -39.16
N SER A 272 52.55 11.83 -39.17
CA SER A 272 51.82 10.60 -38.87
C SER A 272 51.39 10.48 -37.41
N GLU A 273 52.18 10.99 -36.45
CA GLU A 273 51.79 11.05 -35.05
C GLU A 273 50.66 12.06 -34.85
N VAL A 274 50.76 13.27 -35.42
CA VAL A 274 49.71 14.29 -35.36
C VAL A 274 48.40 13.76 -35.97
N GLU A 275 48.43 13.09 -37.12
CA GLU A 275 47.22 12.49 -37.71
C GLU A 275 46.63 11.39 -36.81
N ALA A 276 47.46 10.51 -36.24
CA ALA A 276 47.01 9.48 -35.30
C ALA A 276 46.39 10.05 -34.02
N ILE A 277 46.95 11.14 -33.46
CA ILE A 277 46.41 11.79 -32.25
C ILE A 277 45.13 12.56 -32.57
N ARG A 278 45.03 13.23 -33.74
CA ARG A 278 43.79 13.86 -34.21
C ARG A 278 42.66 12.82 -34.38
N ALA A 279 42.97 11.65 -34.94
CA ALA A 279 41.99 10.56 -35.06
C ALA A 279 41.54 10.02 -33.68
N ALA A 280 42.46 9.87 -32.73
CA ALA A 280 42.13 9.49 -31.35
C ALA A 280 41.29 10.56 -30.62
N LEU A 281 41.58 11.84 -30.84
CA LEU A 281 40.82 12.97 -30.31
C LEU A 281 39.39 13.00 -30.85
N GLN A 282 39.20 12.76 -32.16
CA GLN A 282 37.85 12.63 -32.74
C GLN A 282 37.09 11.44 -32.13
N ALA A 283 37.74 10.29 -31.97
CA ALA A 283 37.10 9.10 -31.39
C ALA A 283 36.65 9.33 -29.93
N GLU A 284 37.46 9.98 -29.09
CA GLU A 284 37.07 10.31 -27.70
C GLU A 284 35.99 11.40 -27.67
N GLN A 285 35.96 12.35 -28.64
CA GLN A 285 34.87 13.32 -28.79
C GLN A 285 33.54 12.65 -29.18
N GLU A 286 33.54 11.70 -30.11
CA GLU A 286 32.36 10.92 -30.50
C GLU A 286 31.86 10.04 -29.33
N ALA A 287 32.79 9.39 -28.60
CA ALA A 287 32.45 8.63 -27.39
C ALA A 287 31.88 9.52 -26.27
N HIS A 288 32.41 10.72 -26.08
CA HIS A 288 31.89 11.70 -25.12
C HIS A 288 30.52 12.25 -25.52
N ALA A 289 30.25 12.43 -26.82
CA ALA A 289 28.92 12.77 -27.31
C ALA A 289 27.89 11.68 -26.98
N ALA A 290 28.23 10.40 -27.22
CA ALA A 290 27.38 9.26 -26.87
C ALA A 290 27.11 9.17 -25.34
N GLN A 291 28.13 9.38 -24.50
CA GLN A 291 27.95 9.44 -23.04
C GLN A 291 27.04 10.61 -22.59
N ARG A 292 27.10 11.76 -23.28
CA ARG A 292 26.19 12.88 -23.02
C ARG A 292 24.74 12.55 -23.38
N GLU A 293 24.51 11.75 -24.43
CA GLU A 293 23.17 11.23 -24.74
C GLU A 293 22.70 10.20 -23.70
N GLU A 294 23.56 9.29 -23.23
CA GLU A 294 23.27 8.34 -22.14
C GLU A 294 22.84 9.08 -20.86
N VAL A 295 23.63 10.08 -20.43
CA VAL A 295 23.33 10.94 -19.26
C VAL A 295 21.98 11.67 -19.42
N ASN A 296 21.66 12.15 -20.62
CA ASN A 296 20.39 12.83 -20.88
C ASN A 296 19.21 11.86 -20.90
N GLY A 297 19.39 10.65 -21.43
CA GLY A 297 18.40 9.57 -21.35
C GLY A 297 18.10 9.13 -19.92
N ALA A 298 19.13 8.95 -19.09
CA ALA A 298 18.99 8.63 -17.67
C ALA A 298 18.25 9.73 -16.89
N LYS A 299 18.59 11.02 -17.14
CA LYS A 299 17.85 12.16 -16.57
C LYS A 299 16.38 12.18 -16.96
N ALA A 300 16.07 11.94 -18.24
CA ALA A 300 14.69 11.86 -18.72
C ALA A 300 13.91 10.70 -18.06
N ALA A 301 14.56 9.54 -17.88
CA ALA A 301 13.99 8.40 -17.16
C ALA A 301 13.72 8.72 -15.68
N ARG A 302 14.66 9.40 -14.99
CA ARG A 302 14.49 9.84 -13.59
C ARG A 302 13.33 10.83 -13.45
N ASP A 303 13.24 11.82 -14.33
CA ASP A 303 12.19 12.83 -14.27
C ASP A 303 10.80 12.25 -14.63
N ALA A 304 10.74 11.26 -15.52
CA ALA A 304 9.55 10.46 -15.76
C ALA A 304 9.15 9.66 -14.50
N ALA A 305 10.07 8.91 -13.87
CA ALA A 305 9.83 8.16 -12.64
C ALA A 305 9.40 9.09 -11.48
N ALA A 306 9.99 10.28 -11.37
CA ALA A 306 9.57 11.29 -10.40
C ALA A 306 8.17 11.87 -10.69
N SER A 307 7.71 11.88 -11.95
CA SER A 307 6.33 12.24 -12.29
C SER A 307 5.34 11.13 -11.91
N GLU A 308 5.68 9.86 -12.12
CA GLU A 308 4.89 8.71 -11.69
C GLU A 308 4.78 8.67 -10.15
N LEU A 309 5.89 8.90 -9.45
CA LEU A 309 5.95 8.93 -7.99
C LEU A 309 5.01 10.00 -7.39
N ARG A 310 4.91 11.19 -8.00
CA ARG A 310 3.92 12.21 -7.60
C ARG A 310 2.48 11.79 -7.86
N ASN A 311 2.22 11.06 -8.95
CA ASN A 311 0.89 10.51 -9.25
C ASN A 311 0.48 9.46 -8.20
N VAL A 312 1.41 8.56 -7.85
CA VAL A 312 1.21 7.56 -6.77
C VAL A 312 0.99 8.24 -5.41
N GLN A 313 1.74 9.31 -5.08
CA GLN A 313 1.49 10.10 -3.86
C GLN A 313 0.08 10.73 -3.84
N ALA A 314 -0.41 11.24 -4.97
CA ALA A 314 -1.77 11.78 -5.06
C ALA A 314 -2.84 10.69 -4.91
N GLN A 315 -2.59 9.48 -5.41
CA GLN A 315 -3.48 8.32 -5.24
C GLN A 315 -3.51 7.84 -3.78
N LEU A 316 -2.36 7.83 -3.08
CA LEU A 316 -2.30 7.52 -1.65
C LEU A 316 -3.10 8.53 -0.81
N ALA A 317 -3.01 9.82 -1.13
CA ALA A 317 -3.80 10.85 -0.45
C ALA A 317 -5.31 10.64 -0.66
N ALA A 318 -5.75 10.40 -1.90
CA ALA A 318 -7.16 10.16 -2.20
C ALA A 318 -7.73 8.91 -1.52
N LEU A 319 -6.98 7.80 -1.50
CA LEU A 319 -7.38 6.57 -0.79
C LEU A 319 -7.41 6.75 0.73
N ALA A 320 -6.55 7.59 1.30
CA ALA A 320 -6.58 7.93 2.72
C ALA A 320 -7.80 8.78 3.09
N ASP A 321 -8.13 9.79 2.27
CA ASP A 321 -9.35 10.61 2.44
C ASP A 321 -10.63 9.75 2.32
N GLU A 322 -10.67 8.80 1.37
CA GLU A 322 -11.79 7.87 1.17
C GLU A 322 -11.94 6.88 2.33
N ARG A 323 -10.83 6.32 2.83
CA ARG A 323 -10.82 5.49 4.05
C ARG A 323 -11.36 6.27 5.26
N ASP A 324 -10.96 7.52 5.43
CA ASP A 324 -11.39 8.34 6.56
C ASP A 324 -12.86 8.74 6.42
N ALA A 325 -13.38 8.94 5.21
CA ALA A 325 -14.82 9.07 4.97
C ALA A 325 -15.58 7.79 5.40
N GLY A 326 -15.14 6.61 4.96
CA GLY A 326 -15.77 5.33 5.32
C GLY A 326 -15.69 5.02 6.83
N ALA A 327 -14.60 5.38 7.50
CA ALA A 327 -14.47 5.26 8.95
C ALA A 327 -15.47 6.16 9.71
N ASN A 328 -15.72 7.37 9.22
CA ASN A 328 -16.77 8.26 9.76
C ASN A 328 -18.18 7.72 9.48
N GLU A 329 -18.41 7.06 8.34
CA GLU A 329 -19.68 6.41 8.02
C GLU A 329 -19.95 5.21 8.96
N ILE A 330 -18.97 4.33 9.19
CA ILE A 330 -19.09 3.23 10.16
C ILE A 330 -19.37 3.77 11.57
N ALA A 331 -18.71 4.85 12.00
CA ALA A 331 -18.98 5.48 13.29
C ALA A 331 -20.44 5.99 13.39
N ARG A 332 -20.97 6.55 12.30
CA ARG A 332 -22.36 7.02 12.20
C ARG A 332 -23.37 5.86 12.17
N LEU A 333 -23.13 4.82 11.37
CA LEU A 333 -23.99 3.62 11.32
C LEU A 333 -24.00 2.88 12.65
N SER A 334 -22.84 2.78 13.32
CA SER A 334 -22.73 2.21 14.67
C SER A 334 -23.58 2.98 15.69
N ALA A 335 -23.53 4.33 15.66
CA ALA A 335 -24.35 5.18 16.53
C ALA A 335 -25.86 5.03 16.24
N SER A 336 -26.24 4.94 14.95
CA SER A 336 -27.62 4.70 14.53
C SER A 336 -28.12 3.33 15.01
N LEU A 337 -27.30 2.28 14.88
CA LEU A 337 -27.61 0.94 15.36
C LEU A 337 -27.79 0.90 16.88
N THR A 338 -26.94 1.59 17.66
CA THR A 338 -27.15 1.71 19.11
C THR A 338 -28.45 2.43 19.47
N GLN A 339 -28.82 3.48 18.73
CA GLN A 339 -30.09 4.20 18.97
C GLN A 339 -31.32 3.33 18.66
N VAL A 340 -31.27 2.50 17.62
CA VAL A 340 -32.33 1.52 17.30
C VAL A 340 -32.42 0.44 18.40
N GLN A 341 -31.27 -0.05 18.90
CA GLN A 341 -31.23 -1.01 20.00
C GLN A 341 -31.79 -0.44 21.32
N GLU A 342 -31.47 0.81 21.66
CA GLU A 342 -32.03 1.51 22.82
C GLU A 342 -33.55 1.68 22.71
N HIS A 343 -34.06 2.17 21.57
CA HIS A 343 -35.50 2.32 21.33
C HIS A 343 -36.25 0.98 21.36
N ALA A 344 -35.65 -0.11 20.84
CA ALA A 344 -36.21 -1.46 20.94
C ALA A 344 -36.26 -1.95 22.40
N ALA A 345 -35.24 -1.64 23.21
CA ALA A 345 -35.22 -1.97 24.64
C ALA A 345 -36.25 -1.16 25.44
N GLU A 346 -36.39 0.14 25.18
CA GLU A 346 -37.45 0.99 25.76
C GLU A 346 -38.84 0.45 25.41
N LEU A 347 -39.06 0.04 24.15
CA LEU A 347 -40.32 -0.57 23.72
C LEU A 347 -40.61 -1.86 24.48
N ALA A 348 -39.65 -2.78 24.58
CA ALA A 348 -39.79 -4.02 25.34
C ALA A 348 -40.11 -3.75 26.83
N GLN A 349 -39.43 -2.77 27.44
CA GLN A 349 -39.70 -2.37 28.83
C GLN A 349 -41.09 -1.75 29.01
N SER A 350 -41.56 -0.94 28.04
CA SER A 350 -42.91 -0.35 28.04
C SER A 350 -44.03 -1.40 27.91
N VAL A 351 -43.76 -2.49 27.19
CA VAL A 351 -44.67 -3.64 27.06
C VAL A 351 -44.73 -4.42 28.38
N ALA A 352 -43.59 -4.74 29.00
CA ALA A 352 -43.55 -5.42 30.30
C ALA A 352 -44.25 -4.62 31.41
N ALA A 353 -44.00 -3.30 31.49
CA ALA A 353 -44.65 -2.41 32.44
C ALA A 353 -46.17 -2.28 32.18
N SER A 354 -46.61 -2.38 30.92
CA SER A 354 -48.05 -2.42 30.57
C SER A 354 -48.73 -3.71 31.01
N GLN A 355 -48.08 -4.86 30.87
CA GLN A 355 -48.62 -6.16 31.27
C GLN A 355 -48.78 -6.29 32.79
N THR A 356 -47.80 -5.80 33.55
CA THR A 356 -47.83 -5.84 35.03
C THR A 356 -49.05 -5.08 35.56
N LYS A 357 -49.31 -3.86 35.07
CA LYS A 357 -50.46 -3.04 35.49
C LYS A 357 -51.81 -3.66 35.15
N GLN A 358 -51.96 -4.26 33.97
CA GLN A 358 -53.21 -4.96 33.63
C GLN A 358 -53.44 -6.21 34.52
N SER A 359 -52.36 -6.89 34.95
CA SER A 359 -52.46 -8.01 35.89
C SER A 359 -52.88 -7.55 37.28
N GLU A 360 -52.34 -6.44 37.78
CA GLU A 360 -52.73 -5.84 39.07
C GLU A 360 -54.21 -5.41 39.05
N GLU A 361 -54.68 -4.75 37.99
CA GLU A 361 -56.08 -4.31 37.87
C GLU A 361 -57.09 -5.46 37.70
N GLN A 362 -56.73 -6.57 37.04
CA GLN A 362 -57.61 -7.75 36.91
C GLN A 362 -57.59 -8.67 38.15
N SER A 363 -56.53 -8.65 38.97
CA SER A 363 -56.40 -9.53 40.14
C SER A 363 -57.40 -9.26 41.28
N ALA A 364 -58.19 -8.19 41.21
CA ALA A 364 -59.21 -7.86 42.20
C ALA A 364 -60.48 -8.73 42.12
N ALA A 365 -60.73 -9.44 41.02
CA ALA A 365 -61.91 -10.29 40.87
C ALA A 365 -61.74 -11.42 39.85
N ILE A 366 -61.25 -12.60 40.29
CA ILE A 366 -61.59 -13.96 39.82
C ILE A 366 -60.83 -14.95 40.71
N HIS A 367 -61.46 -16.07 41.09
CA HIS A 367 -60.73 -17.23 41.62
C HIS A 367 -60.14 -17.98 40.43
N VAL A 368 -58.82 -17.93 40.25
CA VAL A 368 -58.12 -18.63 39.17
C VAL A 368 -57.89 -20.09 39.57
N ASP A 369 -58.26 -21.03 38.71
CA ASP A 369 -57.95 -22.45 38.91
C ASP A 369 -56.45 -22.70 38.83
N GLU A 370 -55.89 -23.28 39.88
CA GLU A 370 -54.45 -23.49 40.05
C GLU A 370 -53.85 -24.42 38.98
N GLU A 371 -54.65 -25.37 38.48
CA GLU A 371 -54.33 -26.29 37.40
C GLU A 371 -54.05 -25.58 36.06
N ALA A 372 -54.76 -24.47 35.76
CA ALA A 372 -54.51 -23.67 34.57
C ALA A 372 -53.19 -22.88 34.67
N LEU A 373 -52.81 -22.46 35.89
CA LEU A 373 -51.50 -21.83 36.14
C LEU A 373 -50.35 -22.84 36.06
N GLU A 374 -50.55 -24.10 36.43
CA GLU A 374 -49.55 -25.15 36.19
C GLU A 374 -49.41 -25.49 34.70
N ALA A 375 -50.52 -25.60 33.96
CA ALA A 375 -50.48 -25.82 32.51
C ALA A 375 -49.71 -24.71 31.76
N LEU A 376 -49.95 -23.43 32.12
CA LEU A 376 -49.27 -22.30 31.48
C LEU A 376 -47.77 -22.21 31.85
N LYS A 377 -47.39 -22.59 33.09
CA LYS A 377 -45.97 -22.75 33.47
C LYS A 377 -45.30 -23.88 32.68
N ALA A 378 -45.99 -25.01 32.48
CA ALA A 378 -45.48 -26.14 31.71
C ALA A 378 -45.29 -25.78 30.23
N GLN A 379 -46.21 -25.01 29.64
CA GLN A 379 -46.06 -24.47 28.29
C GLN A 379 -44.85 -23.53 28.18
N LEU A 380 -44.70 -22.57 29.08
CA LEU A 380 -43.53 -21.66 29.09
C LEU A 380 -42.21 -22.41 29.26
N ALA A 381 -42.17 -23.47 30.07
CA ALA A 381 -40.98 -24.31 30.22
C ALA A 381 -40.64 -25.08 28.93
N LEU A 382 -41.66 -25.58 28.22
CA LEU A 382 -41.49 -26.25 26.93
C LEU A 382 -41.02 -25.27 25.84
N GLU A 383 -41.64 -24.10 25.74
CA GLU A 383 -41.25 -23.04 24.79
C GLU A 383 -39.80 -22.61 25.05
N ALA A 384 -39.42 -22.33 26.30
CA ALA A 384 -38.04 -22.02 26.68
C ALA A 384 -37.06 -23.15 26.31
N GLN A 385 -37.45 -24.41 26.45
CA GLN A 385 -36.62 -25.56 26.04
C GLN A 385 -36.46 -25.63 24.51
N THR A 386 -37.50 -25.33 23.73
CA THR A 386 -37.40 -25.29 22.26
C THR A 386 -36.52 -24.13 21.78
N HIS A 387 -36.61 -22.95 22.39
CA HIS A 387 -35.71 -21.83 22.09
C HIS A 387 -34.26 -22.14 22.45
N ALA A 388 -34.00 -22.79 23.59
CA ALA A 388 -32.65 -23.23 23.97
C ALA A 388 -32.05 -24.24 22.96
N ALA A 389 -32.87 -25.16 22.44
CA ALA A 389 -32.46 -26.11 21.40
C ALA A 389 -32.15 -25.40 20.06
N ALA A 390 -33.01 -24.48 19.63
CA ALA A 390 -32.80 -23.70 18.40
C ALA A 390 -31.53 -22.83 18.45
N LEU A 391 -31.25 -22.22 19.61
CA LEU A 391 -30.01 -21.46 19.83
C LEU A 391 -28.75 -22.35 19.80
N ALA A 392 -28.83 -23.58 20.31
CA ALA A 392 -27.73 -24.54 20.22
C ALA A 392 -27.46 -24.94 18.75
N GLU A 393 -28.50 -25.24 17.97
CA GLU A 393 -28.36 -25.56 16.55
C GLU A 393 -27.82 -24.36 15.74
N ALA A 394 -28.26 -23.14 16.04
CA ALA A 394 -27.74 -21.93 15.44
C ALA A 394 -26.24 -21.75 15.68
N HIS A 395 -25.77 -21.96 16.93
CA HIS A 395 -24.34 -21.91 17.25
C HIS A 395 -23.52 -23.00 16.54
N ASP A 396 -24.03 -24.24 16.47
CA ASP A 396 -23.37 -25.33 15.74
C ASP A 396 -23.29 -25.04 14.23
N ASN A 397 -24.30 -24.41 13.65
CA ASN A 397 -24.29 -24.00 12.24
C ASN A 397 -23.32 -22.83 11.99
N LEU A 398 -23.30 -21.82 12.87
CA LEU A 398 -22.36 -20.70 12.80
C LEU A 398 -20.91 -21.19 12.92
N LYS A 399 -20.66 -22.19 13.77
CA LYS A 399 -19.36 -22.86 13.86
C LYS A 399 -18.96 -23.57 12.56
N LYS A 400 -19.86 -24.36 11.95
CA LYS A 400 -19.61 -25.01 10.64
C LYS A 400 -19.25 -23.99 9.55
N TRP A 401 -19.93 -22.84 9.52
CA TRP A 401 -19.60 -21.74 8.59
C TRP A 401 -18.23 -21.12 8.86
N SER A 402 -17.85 -20.93 10.13
CA SER A 402 -16.51 -20.47 10.50
C SER A 402 -15.42 -21.47 10.08
N ASP A 403 -15.61 -22.76 10.38
CA ASP A 403 -14.68 -23.84 10.00
C ASP A 403 -14.53 -23.92 8.46
N TYR A 404 -15.64 -23.79 7.70
CA TYR A 404 -15.62 -23.74 6.23
C TYR A 404 -14.91 -22.50 5.68
N ALA A 405 -15.17 -21.31 6.23
CA ALA A 405 -14.51 -20.07 5.83
C ALA A 405 -12.99 -20.10 6.10
N ASN A 406 -12.58 -20.70 7.22
CA ASN A 406 -11.16 -20.91 7.53
C ASN A 406 -10.52 -21.94 6.57
N GLY A 407 -11.25 -22.99 6.19
CA GLY A 407 -10.83 -23.93 5.14
C GLY A 407 -10.61 -23.26 3.78
N LEU A 408 -11.54 -22.40 3.34
CA LEU A 408 -11.40 -21.60 2.12
C LEU A 408 -10.20 -20.63 2.18
N LYS A 409 -9.99 -19.96 3.32
CA LYS A 409 -8.79 -19.10 3.52
C LYS A 409 -7.50 -19.92 3.38
N GLN A 410 -7.44 -21.12 3.97
CA GLN A 410 -6.27 -22.00 3.84
C GLN A 410 -6.04 -22.47 2.39
N GLN A 411 -7.10 -22.82 1.66
CA GLN A 411 -7.02 -23.18 0.24
C GLN A 411 -6.54 -22.01 -0.62
N LEU A 412 -7.00 -20.78 -0.35
CA LEU A 412 -6.57 -19.58 -1.07
C LEU A 412 -5.08 -19.27 -0.83
N VAL A 413 -4.60 -19.40 0.41
CA VAL A 413 -3.17 -19.28 0.74
C VAL A 413 -2.35 -20.33 -0.02
N GLN A 414 -2.75 -21.61 0.00
CA GLN A 414 -2.05 -22.68 -0.73
C GLN A 414 -2.05 -22.45 -2.26
N ALA A 415 -3.16 -21.97 -2.83
CA ALA A 415 -3.23 -21.63 -4.26
C ALA A 415 -2.29 -20.46 -4.61
N ASN A 416 -2.20 -19.45 -3.74
CA ASN A 416 -1.29 -18.32 -3.92
C ASN A 416 0.18 -18.73 -3.78
N GLU A 417 0.52 -19.60 -2.82
CA GLU A 417 1.86 -20.20 -2.69
C GLU A 417 2.25 -21.00 -3.94
N GLN A 418 1.35 -21.81 -4.49
CA GLN A 418 1.56 -22.54 -5.73
C GLN A 418 1.75 -21.59 -6.92
N MET A 419 0.93 -20.55 -7.04
CA MET A 419 1.05 -19.54 -8.10
C MET A 419 2.39 -18.79 -8.02
N MET A 420 2.83 -18.40 -6.83
CA MET A 420 4.13 -17.78 -6.58
C MET A 420 5.30 -18.72 -6.94
N LEU A 421 5.22 -20.01 -6.62
CA LEU A 421 6.21 -21.01 -7.03
C LEU A 421 6.26 -21.18 -8.56
N VAL A 422 5.11 -21.18 -9.24
CA VAL A 422 5.04 -21.26 -10.71
C VAL A 422 5.64 -20.00 -11.35
N HIS A 423 5.36 -18.80 -10.84
CA HIS A 423 5.96 -17.56 -11.33
C HIS A 423 7.49 -17.51 -11.08
N ALA A 424 7.95 -17.85 -9.87
CA ALA A 424 9.37 -17.89 -9.55
C ALA A 424 10.12 -18.90 -10.44
N ARG A 425 9.53 -20.07 -10.68
CA ARG A 425 10.05 -21.06 -11.62
C ARG A 425 10.11 -20.51 -13.04
N GLY A 426 9.03 -19.89 -13.54
CA GLY A 426 9.00 -19.30 -14.89
C GLY A 426 10.04 -18.20 -15.10
N VAL A 427 10.27 -17.34 -14.10
CA VAL A 427 11.35 -16.32 -14.12
C VAL A 427 12.74 -16.97 -14.09
N GLY A 428 12.91 -18.07 -13.34
CA GLY A 428 14.13 -18.88 -13.35
C GLY A 428 14.40 -19.52 -14.71
N GLU A 429 13.42 -20.18 -15.31
CA GLU A 429 13.52 -20.79 -16.64
C GLU A 429 13.76 -19.73 -17.72
N ALA A 430 13.14 -18.54 -17.61
CA ALA A 430 13.34 -17.41 -18.52
C ALA A 430 14.66 -16.63 -18.31
N SER A 431 15.34 -16.77 -17.16
CA SER A 431 16.69 -16.21 -16.98
C SER A 431 17.76 -17.21 -17.44
N LEU A 432 17.57 -18.50 -17.14
CA LEU A 432 18.42 -19.58 -17.67
C LEU A 432 18.37 -19.67 -19.19
N SER A 433 17.19 -19.58 -19.82
CA SER A 433 17.08 -19.62 -21.29
C SER A 433 17.76 -18.44 -21.98
N ARG A 434 17.64 -17.23 -21.43
CA ARG A 434 18.38 -16.04 -21.91
C ARG A 434 19.89 -16.21 -21.76
N ARG A 435 20.37 -16.76 -20.64
CA ARG A 435 21.79 -17.02 -20.41
C ARG A 435 22.33 -18.08 -21.36
N LEU A 436 21.64 -19.21 -21.52
CA LEU A 436 22.01 -20.26 -22.48
C LEU A 436 21.97 -19.75 -23.93
N ALA A 437 21.05 -18.87 -24.29
CA ALA A 437 21.03 -18.23 -25.60
C ALA A 437 22.24 -17.29 -25.81
N ALA A 438 22.66 -16.54 -24.79
CA ALA A 438 23.86 -15.71 -24.86
C ALA A 438 25.14 -16.55 -24.99
N GLU A 439 25.31 -17.58 -24.14
CA GLU A 439 26.46 -18.50 -24.20
C GLU A 439 26.48 -19.30 -25.53
N LEU A 440 25.31 -19.64 -26.10
CA LEU A 440 25.23 -20.22 -27.45
C LEU A 440 25.60 -19.23 -28.57
N ALA A 441 25.24 -17.96 -28.45
CA ALA A 441 25.58 -16.93 -29.44
C ALA A 441 27.09 -16.60 -29.44
N GLU A 442 27.72 -16.64 -28.27
CA GLU A 442 29.18 -16.49 -28.12
C GLU A 442 29.94 -17.68 -28.73
N LEU A 443 29.44 -18.91 -28.55
CA LEU A 443 30.08 -20.13 -29.06
C LEU A 443 29.79 -20.42 -30.55
N ASN A 444 28.59 -20.08 -31.06
CA ASN A 444 28.20 -20.29 -32.44
C ASN A 444 27.03 -19.35 -32.85
N PRO A 445 27.30 -18.17 -33.42
CA PRO A 445 26.25 -17.20 -33.77
C PRO A 445 25.30 -17.66 -34.89
N GLU A 446 25.70 -18.63 -35.72
CA GLU A 446 24.87 -19.20 -36.80
C GLU A 446 23.96 -20.35 -36.34
N ASN A 447 23.90 -20.64 -35.04
CA ASN A 447 23.12 -21.75 -34.50
C ASN A 447 21.61 -21.56 -34.76
N GLU A 448 20.97 -22.58 -35.32
CA GLU A 448 19.54 -22.52 -35.68
C GLU A 448 18.60 -22.30 -34.49
N LEU A 449 19.04 -22.60 -33.27
CA LEU A 449 18.31 -22.33 -32.02
C LEU A 449 18.27 -20.84 -31.65
N LEU A 450 19.14 -20.01 -32.24
CA LEU A 450 19.12 -18.55 -32.08
C LEU A 450 18.14 -17.88 -33.07
N ARG A 451 17.73 -18.59 -34.13
CA ARG A 451 16.75 -18.08 -35.10
C ARG A 451 15.37 -18.01 -34.44
N LYS A 452 14.77 -16.81 -34.49
CA LYS A 452 13.47 -16.50 -33.87
C LYS A 452 12.35 -17.46 -34.26
N GLU A 453 12.34 -17.93 -35.51
CA GLU A 453 11.36 -18.90 -36.02
C GLU A 453 11.46 -20.27 -35.31
N SER A 454 12.68 -20.76 -35.06
CA SER A 454 12.93 -21.99 -34.32
C SER A 454 12.45 -21.87 -32.88
N GLN A 455 12.77 -20.74 -32.23
CA GLN A 455 12.34 -20.44 -30.86
C GLN A 455 10.80 -20.36 -30.77
N GLN A 456 10.15 -19.66 -31.70
CA GLN A 456 8.69 -19.58 -31.76
C GLN A 456 8.05 -20.95 -31.99
N ARG A 457 8.63 -21.81 -32.85
CA ARG A 457 8.15 -23.18 -33.05
C ARG A 457 8.23 -24.00 -31.77
N VAL A 458 9.36 -23.98 -31.06
CA VAL A 458 9.55 -24.71 -29.79
C VAL A 458 8.60 -24.18 -28.71
N ILE A 459 8.41 -22.86 -28.59
CA ILE A 459 7.47 -22.25 -27.63
C ILE A 459 6.02 -22.66 -27.93
N VAL A 460 5.61 -22.68 -29.20
CA VAL A 460 4.28 -23.13 -29.60
C VAL A 460 4.09 -24.63 -29.34
N GLU A 461 5.11 -25.44 -29.63
CA GLU A 461 5.08 -26.89 -29.40
C GLU A 461 4.96 -27.21 -27.91
N THR A 462 5.79 -26.60 -27.05
CA THR A 462 5.71 -26.81 -25.59
C THR A 462 4.40 -26.28 -24.99
N MET A 463 3.92 -25.10 -25.42
CA MET A 463 2.64 -24.57 -24.95
C MET A 463 1.46 -25.46 -25.38
N SER A 464 1.47 -25.99 -26.61
CA SER A 464 0.44 -26.91 -27.09
C SER A 464 0.46 -28.25 -26.33
N ALA A 465 1.65 -28.78 -25.99
CA ALA A 465 1.79 -29.98 -25.18
C ALA A 465 1.35 -29.78 -23.72
N GLN A 466 1.64 -28.62 -23.12
CA GLN A 466 1.21 -28.27 -21.77
C GLN A 466 -0.30 -28.07 -21.70
N LEU A 467 -0.90 -27.41 -22.70
CA LEU A 467 -2.36 -27.29 -22.82
C LEU A 467 -3.02 -28.66 -23.03
N ALA A 468 -2.42 -29.55 -23.83
CA ALA A 468 -2.93 -30.91 -24.04
C ALA A 468 -2.95 -31.74 -22.74
N GLN A 469 -1.92 -31.61 -21.89
CA GLN A 469 -1.91 -32.21 -20.55
C GLN A 469 -3.03 -31.67 -19.63
N GLN A 470 -3.49 -30.45 -19.86
CA GLN A 470 -4.62 -29.83 -19.14
C GLN A 470 -6.00 -30.09 -19.77
N GLY A 471 -6.06 -30.85 -20.88
CA GLY A 471 -7.32 -31.11 -21.60
C GLY A 471 -7.76 -29.98 -22.55
N TYR A 472 -6.81 -29.20 -23.07
CA TYR A 472 -7.05 -28.15 -24.06
C TYR A 472 -6.20 -28.39 -25.32
N HIS A 473 -6.75 -28.11 -26.49
CA HIS A 473 -6.03 -28.11 -27.75
C HIS A 473 -5.69 -26.67 -28.16
N TYR A 474 -4.44 -26.44 -28.58
CA TYR A 474 -4.00 -25.17 -29.15
C TYR A 474 -3.89 -25.30 -30.67
N ASP A 475 -4.72 -24.55 -31.39
CA ASP A 475 -4.60 -24.44 -32.84
C ASP A 475 -3.50 -23.43 -33.20
N ILE A 476 -2.43 -23.93 -33.79
CA ILE A 476 -1.25 -23.15 -34.22
C ILE A 476 -1.62 -22.14 -35.32
N ALA A 477 -2.65 -22.41 -36.14
CA ALA A 477 -3.03 -21.56 -37.26
C ALA A 477 -3.90 -20.35 -36.86
N THR A 478 -4.67 -20.46 -35.78
CA THR A 478 -5.57 -19.38 -35.30
C THR A 478 -5.16 -18.80 -33.93
N GLY A 479 -4.28 -19.46 -33.19
CA GLY A 479 -3.95 -19.13 -31.81
C GLY A 479 -5.04 -19.48 -30.80
N ALA A 480 -6.10 -20.20 -31.21
CA ALA A 480 -7.24 -20.51 -30.36
C ALA A 480 -6.95 -21.68 -29.40
N VAL A 481 -7.37 -21.52 -28.13
CA VAL A 481 -7.37 -22.58 -27.12
C VAL A 481 -8.77 -23.18 -27.03
N THR A 482 -8.95 -24.41 -27.50
CA THR A 482 -10.23 -25.13 -27.46
C THR A 482 -10.21 -26.20 -26.38
N LYS A 483 -11.18 -26.22 -25.47
CA LYS A 483 -11.29 -27.29 -24.47
C LYS A 483 -11.68 -28.61 -25.14
N LEU A 484 -10.93 -29.68 -24.88
CA LEU A 484 -11.25 -31.02 -25.33
C LEU A 484 -12.44 -31.55 -24.51
N SER A 485 -13.63 -31.48 -25.09
CA SER A 485 -14.85 -32.01 -24.46
C SER A 485 -14.76 -33.53 -24.36
N THR A 486 -14.75 -34.04 -23.14
CA THR A 486 -14.50 -35.47 -22.82
C THR A 486 -15.64 -36.42 -23.22
N GLU A 487 -16.75 -35.89 -23.74
CA GLU A 487 -17.93 -36.67 -24.18
C GLU A 487 -17.65 -37.64 -25.35
N THR A 488 -16.51 -37.53 -26.03
CA THR A 488 -16.12 -38.43 -27.13
C THR A 488 -15.25 -39.63 -26.71
N ALA A 489 -14.90 -39.75 -25.42
CA ALA A 489 -14.04 -40.81 -24.89
C ALA A 489 -14.80 -42.04 -24.33
N SER A 490 -16.11 -42.15 -24.58
CA SER A 490 -16.97 -43.22 -24.06
C SER A 490 -17.89 -43.79 -25.16
N ALA A 491 -17.30 -44.46 -26.15
CA ALA A 491 -17.96 -45.24 -27.19
C ALA A 491 -17.19 -46.55 -27.46
#